data_AF-A0A0G4FMB5-F1
#
_entry.id   AF-A0A0G4FMB5-F1
#
_cell.length_a   1.000
_cell.length_b   1.000
_cell.length_c   1.000
_cell.angle_alpha   90.00
_cell.angle_beta   90.00
_cell.angle_gamma   90.00
#
_symmetry.space_group_name_H-M   'P 1'
#
loop_
_entity.id
_entity.type
_entity.pdbx_description
1 polymer ?
#
loop_
_entity_poly.entity_id
_entity_poly.type
_entity_poly.pdbx_seq_one_letter_code
_entity_poly.pdbx_strand_id
1 'polypeptide(L)'
;MWLSRIARAAASGGLPAPLSRCIPVSEFYIGGALDKYISIPNLTRQPLLKRWWQHFFIVETDKTIWTNAVTIGLILFFSGWLSTPPMEKLDMVYLNGEKSRILNAWHNEGKRPALAMALQGGWIRYFLRGLDHPFSLNEKKDALFKMRENYLIAKHPGVQYPFVFRHFNKVQTPDVLEVHVYPTPQAHTDWKNAPHH
;
A
#
# COMPACT_ATOMS: atom_id res chain seq x y z
N MET A 1 -1.14 52.53 -44.76
CA MET A 1 -2.60 52.36 -44.53
C MET A 1 -3.04 52.33 -43.06
N TRP A 2 -2.15 52.07 -42.09
CA TRP A 2 -2.50 52.06 -40.66
C TRP A 2 -2.74 53.48 -40.08
N LEU A 3 -1.91 54.45 -40.48
CA LEU A 3 -1.98 55.84 -40.03
C LEU A 3 -3.32 56.53 -40.39
N SER A 4 -3.92 56.18 -41.53
CA SER A 4 -5.20 56.76 -42.00
C SER A 4 -6.45 56.25 -41.26
N ARG A 5 -6.30 55.20 -40.43
CA ARG A 5 -7.39 54.71 -39.57
C ARG A 5 -7.35 55.37 -38.19
N ILE A 6 -6.15 55.58 -37.65
CA ILE A 6 -5.93 56.30 -36.38
C ILE A 6 -6.39 57.75 -36.49
N ALA A 7 -6.04 58.41 -37.60
CA ALA A 7 -6.47 59.79 -37.87
C ALA A 7 -7.99 59.94 -38.03
N ARG A 8 -8.68 58.92 -38.56
CA ARG A 8 -10.15 58.93 -38.69
C ARG A 8 -10.87 58.71 -37.36
N ALA A 9 -10.32 57.90 -36.45
CA ALA A 9 -10.86 57.71 -35.11
C ALA A 9 -10.71 58.97 -34.23
N ALA A 10 -9.63 59.73 -34.42
CA ALA A 10 -9.41 61.00 -33.71
C ALA A 10 -10.39 62.11 -34.17
N ALA A 11 -10.78 62.12 -35.45
CA ALA A 11 -11.66 63.14 -36.03
C ALA A 11 -13.14 62.97 -35.68
N SER A 12 -13.57 61.78 -35.22
CA SER A 12 -14.97 61.50 -34.86
C SER A 12 -15.30 61.65 -33.36
N GLY A 13 -14.47 62.39 -32.60
CA GLY A 13 -14.86 62.86 -31.26
C GLY A 13 -14.72 61.84 -30.13
N GLY A 14 -13.64 61.07 -30.11
CA GLY A 14 -13.25 60.33 -28.91
C GLY A 14 -11.93 59.61 -29.12
N LEU A 15 -10.84 60.12 -28.53
CA LEU A 15 -9.69 59.27 -28.22
C LEU A 15 -10.23 58.02 -27.50
N PRO A 16 -9.79 56.79 -27.86
CA PRO A 16 -10.21 55.61 -27.13
C PRO A 16 -9.95 55.87 -25.65
N ALA A 17 -10.99 55.72 -24.82
CA ALA A 17 -10.90 56.00 -23.40
C ALA A 17 -9.69 55.23 -22.82
N PRO A 18 -8.88 55.86 -21.95
CA PRO A 18 -7.70 55.20 -21.39
C PRO A 18 -8.15 53.91 -20.70
N LEU A 19 -7.39 52.83 -20.94
CA LEU A 19 -7.68 51.53 -20.37
C LEU A 19 -7.62 51.62 -18.84
N SER A 20 -8.78 51.76 -18.20
CA SER A 20 -8.90 52.02 -16.76
C SER A 20 -8.78 50.75 -15.91
N ARG A 21 -8.94 49.59 -16.55
CA ARG A 21 -8.93 48.28 -15.89
C ARG A 21 -7.70 47.48 -16.30
N CYS A 22 -6.98 46.93 -15.33
CA CYS A 22 -6.02 45.87 -15.59
C CYS A 22 -6.76 44.64 -16.13
N ILE A 23 -6.59 44.35 -17.42
CA ILE A 23 -7.19 43.17 -18.05
C ILE A 23 -6.33 41.95 -17.71
N PRO A 24 -6.90 40.91 -17.06
CA PRO A 24 -6.15 39.70 -16.74
C PRO A 24 -5.78 38.91 -18.00
N VAL A 25 -4.65 38.21 -17.96
CA VAL A 25 -4.12 37.41 -19.08
C VAL A 25 -5.13 36.35 -19.56
N SER A 26 -6.00 35.86 -18.69
CA SER A 26 -7.08 34.91 -19.01
C SER A 26 -8.14 35.45 -19.98
N GLU A 27 -8.26 36.78 -20.12
CA GLU A 27 -9.16 37.41 -21.08
C GLU A 27 -8.52 37.58 -22.47
N PHE A 28 -7.18 37.62 -22.54
CA PHE A 28 -6.43 37.70 -23.80
C PHE A 28 -6.05 36.33 -24.35
N TYR A 29 -5.57 35.46 -23.47
CA TYR A 29 -5.32 34.06 -23.77
C TYR A 29 -6.52 33.28 -23.28
N ILE A 30 -7.33 32.80 -24.22
CA ILE A 30 -8.37 31.81 -23.95
C ILE A 30 -7.63 30.56 -23.43
N GLY A 31 -7.49 30.47 -22.10
CA GLY A 31 -6.76 29.44 -21.37
C GLY A 31 -7.29 28.02 -21.57
N GLY A 32 -8.30 27.84 -22.43
CA GLY A 32 -8.87 26.56 -22.80
C GLY A 32 -7.94 25.67 -23.64
N ALA A 33 -6.67 26.03 -23.85
CA ALA A 33 -5.68 25.12 -24.39
C ALA A 33 -5.19 24.13 -23.31
N LEU A 34 -4.83 24.61 -22.11
CA LEU A 34 -4.31 23.76 -21.04
C LEU A 34 -5.34 22.74 -20.52
N ASP A 35 -6.58 23.15 -20.30
CA ASP A 35 -7.67 22.23 -19.92
C ASP A 35 -7.90 21.15 -20.99
N LYS A 36 -7.73 21.50 -22.27
CA LYS A 36 -7.84 20.55 -23.40
C LYS A 36 -6.62 19.63 -23.53
N TYR A 37 -5.47 19.98 -22.96
CA TYR A 37 -4.28 19.12 -22.91
C TYR A 37 -4.28 18.18 -21.69
N ILE A 38 -5.01 18.51 -20.62
CA ILE A 38 -5.17 17.63 -19.45
C ILE A 38 -6.10 16.46 -19.79
N SER A 39 -7.17 16.70 -20.55
CA SER A 39 -8.09 15.65 -21.00
C SER A 39 -7.67 15.05 -22.34
N ILE A 40 -7.68 13.71 -22.45
CA ILE A 40 -7.46 13.03 -23.73
C ILE A 40 -8.59 13.41 -24.71
N PRO A 41 -8.28 13.94 -25.92
CA PRO A 41 -9.31 14.37 -26.85
C PRO A 41 -10.14 13.19 -27.37
N ASN A 42 -11.46 13.30 -27.30
CA ASN A 42 -12.39 12.29 -27.79
C ASN A 42 -12.74 12.51 -29.27
N LEU A 43 -11.92 11.95 -30.17
CA LEU A 43 -12.08 12.12 -31.61
C LEU A 43 -13.39 11.52 -32.16
N THR A 44 -13.91 10.45 -31.55
CA THR A 44 -15.14 9.80 -32.01
C THR A 44 -16.40 10.54 -31.56
N ARG A 45 -16.28 11.55 -30.69
CA ARG A 45 -17.38 12.35 -30.13
C ARG A 45 -18.49 11.51 -29.48
N GLN A 46 -18.16 10.29 -29.05
CA GLN A 46 -19.08 9.37 -28.37
C GLN A 46 -18.55 9.02 -26.99
N PRO A 47 -19.41 8.93 -25.96
CA PRO A 47 -18.97 8.54 -24.62
C PRO A 47 -18.48 7.08 -24.61
N LEU A 48 -17.52 6.77 -23.73
CA LEU A 48 -16.87 5.45 -23.65
C LEU A 48 -17.87 4.30 -23.47
N LEU A 49 -18.87 4.48 -22.60
CA LEU A 49 -19.89 3.46 -22.35
C LEU A 49 -20.72 3.15 -23.59
N LYS A 50 -21.10 4.16 -24.37
CA LYS A 50 -21.84 3.97 -25.63
C LYS A 50 -21.00 3.23 -26.66
N ARG A 51 -19.70 3.56 -26.76
CA ARG A 51 -18.76 2.84 -27.64
C ARG A 51 -18.63 1.38 -27.22
N TRP A 52 -18.41 1.12 -25.93
CA TRP A 52 -18.35 -0.24 -25.38
C TRP A 52 -19.64 -1.03 -25.65
N TRP A 53 -20.82 -0.42 -25.45
CA TRP A 53 -22.10 -1.05 -25.74
C TRP A 53 -22.31 -1.36 -27.22
N GLN A 54 -21.96 -0.42 -28.11
CA GLN A 54 -22.06 -0.62 -29.56
C GLN A 54 -21.16 -1.76 -30.06
N HIS A 55 -20.03 -1.98 -29.39
CA HIS A 55 -19.14 -3.11 -29.68
C HIS A 55 -19.73 -4.48 -29.34
N PHE A 56 -20.95 -4.62 -28.81
CA PHE A 56 -21.61 -5.93 -28.74
C PHE A 56 -22.45 -6.25 -29.98
N PHE A 57 -22.72 -5.26 -30.84
CA PHE A 57 -23.63 -5.39 -31.98
C PHE A 57 -22.92 -5.35 -33.35
N ILE A 58 -21.58 -5.28 -33.36
CA ILE A 58 -20.77 -5.28 -34.57
C ILE A 58 -20.22 -6.71 -34.80
N VAL A 59 -20.26 -7.19 -36.04
CA VAL A 59 -20.00 -8.61 -36.39
C VAL A 59 -18.54 -9.05 -36.20
N GLU A 60 -17.56 -8.13 -36.15
CA GLU A 60 -16.13 -8.44 -35.99
C GLU A 60 -15.54 -8.07 -34.62
N THR A 61 -16.33 -8.18 -33.56
CA THR A 61 -16.01 -7.61 -32.24
C THR A 61 -15.00 -8.40 -31.41
N ASP A 62 -14.64 -9.60 -31.86
CA ASP A 62 -13.53 -10.38 -31.30
C ASP A 62 -12.15 -9.70 -31.49
N LYS A 63 -12.05 -8.66 -32.34
CA LYS A 63 -10.77 -8.00 -32.69
C LYS A 63 -10.45 -6.71 -31.93
N THR A 64 -11.37 -6.16 -31.12
CA THR A 64 -11.07 -4.95 -30.33
C THR A 64 -10.50 -5.26 -28.95
N ILE A 65 -9.18 -5.09 -28.81
CA ILE A 65 -8.40 -5.45 -27.61
C ILE A 65 -8.95 -4.80 -26.33
N TRP A 66 -9.34 -3.51 -26.38
CA TRP A 66 -9.72 -2.77 -25.16
C TRP A 66 -11.11 -3.13 -24.64
N THR A 67 -12.11 -3.36 -25.52
CA THR A 67 -13.47 -3.71 -25.08
C THR A 67 -13.49 -5.10 -24.47
N ASN A 68 -12.77 -6.05 -25.06
CA ASN A 68 -12.62 -7.40 -24.53
C ASN A 68 -11.91 -7.39 -23.17
N ALA A 69 -10.84 -6.61 -23.03
CA ALA A 69 -10.16 -6.45 -21.74
C ALA A 69 -11.09 -5.88 -20.65
N VAL A 70 -11.90 -4.87 -20.98
CA VAL A 70 -12.88 -4.29 -20.05
C VAL A 70 -13.95 -5.32 -19.68
N THR A 71 -14.52 -6.03 -20.67
CA THR A 71 -15.55 -7.05 -20.44
C THR A 71 -15.00 -8.20 -19.58
N ILE A 72 -13.80 -8.69 -19.86
CA ILE A 72 -13.13 -9.71 -19.02
C ILE A 72 -12.89 -9.18 -17.61
N GLY A 73 -12.40 -7.94 -17.46
CA GLY A 73 -12.22 -7.30 -16.16
C GLY A 73 -13.52 -7.22 -15.36
N LEU A 74 -14.64 -6.87 -16.01
CA LEU A 74 -15.96 -6.85 -15.39
C LEU A 74 -16.42 -8.27 -15.01
N ILE A 75 -16.24 -9.27 -15.87
CA ILE A 75 -16.56 -10.67 -15.56
C ILE A 75 -15.76 -11.14 -14.34
N LEU A 76 -14.46 -10.84 -14.26
CA LEU A 76 -13.61 -11.19 -13.12
C LEU A 76 -14.03 -10.46 -11.84
N PHE A 77 -14.47 -9.22 -11.95
CA PHE A 77 -14.98 -8.44 -10.83
C PHE A 77 -16.30 -9.01 -10.29
N PHE A 78 -17.26 -9.29 -11.18
CA PHE A 78 -18.58 -9.82 -10.81
C PHE A 78 -18.58 -11.30 -10.47
N SER A 79 -17.59 -12.08 -10.92
CA SER A 79 -17.47 -13.50 -10.57
C SER A 79 -17.13 -13.75 -9.10
N GLY A 80 -16.72 -12.70 -8.37
CA GLY A 80 -16.28 -12.82 -6.98
C GLY A 80 -14.85 -13.37 -6.83
N TRP A 81 -14.11 -13.61 -7.91
CA TRP A 81 -12.71 -14.05 -7.82
C TRP A 81 -11.83 -13.01 -7.14
N LEU A 82 -12.12 -11.72 -7.33
CA LEU A 82 -11.43 -10.62 -6.65
C LEU A 82 -12.06 -10.23 -5.29
N SER A 83 -13.07 -10.98 -4.82
CA SER A 83 -13.71 -10.69 -3.54
C SER A 83 -12.83 -11.11 -2.36
N THR A 84 -13.08 -10.52 -1.19
CA THR A 84 -12.41 -10.93 0.04
C THR A 84 -12.78 -12.37 0.39
N PRO A 85 -11.82 -13.20 0.83
CA PRO A 85 -12.12 -14.59 1.18
C PRO A 85 -13.13 -14.66 2.34
N PRO A 86 -13.95 -15.72 2.40
CA PRO A 86 -14.83 -15.94 3.55
C PRO A 86 -14.00 -16.12 4.83
N MET A 87 -14.58 -15.78 5.98
CA MET A 87 -13.86 -15.78 7.25
C MET A 87 -13.27 -17.15 7.62
N GLU A 88 -13.93 -18.25 7.23
CA GLU A 88 -13.45 -19.62 7.41
C GLU A 88 -12.10 -19.92 6.73
N LYS A 89 -11.73 -19.19 5.67
CA LYS A 89 -10.50 -19.39 4.88
C LYS A 89 -9.44 -18.31 5.13
N LEU A 90 -9.71 -17.41 6.07
CA LEU A 90 -8.88 -16.23 6.32
C LEU A 90 -7.47 -16.62 6.83
N ASP A 91 -7.35 -17.72 7.55
CA ASP A 91 -6.06 -18.25 8.02
C ASP A 91 -5.15 -18.78 6.89
N MET A 92 -5.73 -19.28 5.78
CA MET A 92 -4.95 -19.89 4.70
C MET A 92 -4.08 -18.90 3.94
N VAL A 93 -4.57 -17.66 3.76
CA VAL A 93 -3.91 -16.66 2.90
C VAL A 93 -3.77 -15.32 3.61
N TYR A 94 -4.80 -14.87 4.33
CA TYR A 94 -4.87 -13.49 4.80
C TYR A 94 -4.06 -13.27 6.08
N LEU A 95 -4.18 -14.13 7.10
CA LEU A 95 -3.46 -13.93 8.38
C LEU A 95 -1.93 -13.98 8.21
N ASN A 96 -1.46 -14.80 7.27
CA ASN A 96 -0.04 -14.93 6.97
C ASN A 96 0.45 -13.99 5.86
N GLY A 97 -0.44 -13.22 5.24
CA GLY A 97 -0.10 -12.27 4.19
C GLY A 97 0.64 -11.04 4.73
N GLU A 98 1.62 -10.55 3.95
CA GLU A 98 2.44 -9.39 4.30
C GLU A 98 1.60 -8.15 4.55
N LYS A 99 0.62 -7.88 3.67
CA LYS A 99 -0.32 -6.75 3.81
C LYS A 99 -1.03 -6.77 5.17
N SER A 100 -1.51 -7.95 5.60
CA SER A 100 -2.18 -8.10 6.88
C SER A 100 -1.23 -7.85 8.05
N ARG A 101 0.00 -8.37 7.99
CA ARG A 101 1.02 -8.18 9.03
C ARG A 101 1.42 -6.72 9.18
N ILE A 102 1.63 -6.02 8.07
CA ILE A 102 1.97 -4.59 8.04
C ILE A 102 0.80 -3.76 8.59
N LEU A 103 -0.43 -4.03 8.13
CA LEU A 103 -1.61 -3.28 8.56
C LEU A 103 -1.90 -3.47 10.05
N ASN A 104 -1.73 -4.69 10.57
CA ASN A 104 -1.85 -4.97 12.00
C ASN A 104 -0.76 -4.27 12.82
N ALA A 105 0.48 -4.21 12.35
CA ALA A 105 1.54 -3.48 13.02
C ALA A 105 1.29 -1.97 13.00
N TRP A 106 0.77 -1.44 11.89
CA TRP A 106 0.44 -0.03 11.72
C TRP A 106 -0.68 0.43 12.64
N HIS A 107 -1.80 -0.29 12.68
CA HIS A 107 -2.93 0.10 13.54
C HIS A 107 -2.71 -0.16 15.03
N ASN A 108 -1.74 -1.00 15.40
CA ASN A 108 -1.41 -1.30 16.78
C ASN A 108 -0.06 -0.68 17.16
N GLU A 109 -0.03 0.66 17.21
CA GLU A 109 1.18 1.41 17.54
C GLU A 109 1.77 0.98 18.90
N GLY A 110 3.09 0.80 18.93
CA GLY A 110 3.84 0.42 20.13
C GLY A 110 3.60 -1.01 20.63
N LYS A 111 2.76 -1.81 19.96
CA LYS A 111 2.43 -3.18 20.35
C LYS A 111 2.96 -4.21 19.34
N ARG A 112 3.04 -5.47 19.77
CA ARG A 112 3.40 -6.61 18.92
C ARG A 112 2.16 -7.47 18.67
N PRO A 113 1.50 -7.37 17.51
CA PRO A 113 0.22 -8.06 17.24
C PRO A 113 0.36 -9.56 16.96
N ALA A 114 1.59 -10.10 16.87
CA ALA A 114 1.85 -11.48 16.46
C ALA A 114 1.12 -12.54 17.30
N LEU A 115 0.99 -12.33 18.63
CA LEU A 115 0.25 -13.24 19.50
C LEU A 115 -1.26 -13.19 19.22
N ALA A 116 -1.83 -11.98 19.09
CA ALA A 116 -3.24 -11.79 18.80
C ALA A 116 -3.61 -12.41 17.44
N MET A 117 -2.76 -12.25 16.42
CA MET A 117 -2.93 -12.89 15.12
C MET A 117 -2.92 -14.42 15.21
N ALA A 118 -2.03 -15.00 16.03
CA ALA A 118 -2.00 -16.45 16.24
C ALA A 118 -3.30 -16.95 16.90
N LEU A 119 -3.78 -16.25 17.95
CA LEU A 119 -5.05 -16.57 18.61
C LEU A 119 -6.26 -16.41 17.69
N GLN A 120 -6.26 -15.40 16.83
CA GLN A 120 -7.30 -15.20 15.81
C GLN A 120 -7.33 -16.36 14.81
N GLY A 121 -6.17 -16.87 14.38
CA GLY A 121 -6.10 -18.07 13.53
C GLY A 121 -6.70 -19.30 14.21
N GLY A 122 -6.40 -19.50 15.49
CA GLY A 122 -7.01 -20.55 16.30
C GLY A 122 -8.53 -20.40 16.42
N TRP A 123 -9.00 -19.17 16.67
CA TRP A 123 -10.43 -18.84 16.77
C TRP A 123 -11.18 -19.13 15.47
N ILE A 124 -10.64 -18.72 14.31
CA ILE A 124 -11.23 -18.99 12.99
C ILE A 124 -11.39 -20.49 12.77
N ARG A 125 -10.33 -21.26 13.04
CA ARG A 125 -10.35 -22.72 12.86
C ARG A 125 -11.37 -23.40 13.78
N TYR A 126 -11.47 -22.97 15.03
CA TYR A 126 -12.40 -23.56 16.00
C TYR A 126 -13.86 -23.20 15.67
N PHE A 127 -14.19 -21.90 15.63
CA PHE A 127 -15.58 -21.45 15.55
C PHE A 127 -16.16 -21.45 14.13
N LEU A 128 -15.35 -21.21 13.11
CA LEU A 128 -15.86 -21.07 11.73
C LEU A 128 -15.66 -22.33 10.90
N ARG A 129 -14.64 -23.13 11.21
CA ARG A 129 -14.34 -24.37 10.50
C ARG A 129 -14.72 -25.64 11.28
N GLY A 130 -15.04 -25.52 12.56
CA GLY A 130 -15.44 -26.65 13.41
C GLY A 130 -14.28 -27.59 13.78
N LEU A 131 -13.05 -27.07 13.86
CA LEU A 131 -11.89 -27.85 14.28
C LEU A 131 -11.70 -27.76 15.81
N ASP A 132 -12.09 -28.81 16.54
CA ASP A 132 -11.98 -28.87 18.02
C ASP A 132 -10.55 -28.68 18.53
N HIS A 133 -9.56 -29.05 17.72
CA HIS A 133 -8.14 -28.88 18.02
C HIS A 133 -7.49 -27.99 16.96
N PRO A 134 -7.63 -26.66 17.09
CA PRO A 134 -7.22 -25.73 16.04
C PRO A 134 -5.70 -25.56 15.91
N PHE A 135 -4.93 -25.97 16.93
CA PHE A 135 -3.47 -25.83 16.97
C PHE A 135 -2.76 -27.18 17.06
N SER A 136 -1.79 -27.37 16.17
CA SER A 136 -0.74 -28.38 16.27
C SER A 136 0.27 -28.06 17.38
N LEU A 137 1.14 -29.02 17.71
CA LEU A 137 2.19 -28.81 18.71
C LEU A 137 3.15 -27.67 18.33
N ASN A 138 3.50 -27.54 17.05
CA ASN A 138 4.35 -26.47 16.55
C ASN A 138 3.70 -25.10 16.71
N GLU A 139 2.39 -25.01 16.43
CA GLU A 139 1.65 -23.75 16.58
C GLU A 139 1.42 -23.38 18.05
N LYS A 140 1.22 -24.37 18.93
CA LYS A 140 1.21 -24.13 20.38
C LYS A 140 2.56 -23.60 20.85
N LYS A 141 3.67 -24.19 20.39
CA LYS A 141 5.03 -23.72 20.70
C LYS A 141 5.25 -22.28 20.20
N ASP A 142 4.83 -21.96 18.97
CA ASP A 142 4.94 -20.62 18.41
C ASP A 142 4.09 -19.59 19.18
N ALA A 143 2.86 -19.94 19.57
CA ALA A 143 2.01 -19.09 20.41
C ALA A 143 2.66 -18.82 21.79
N LEU A 144 3.22 -19.86 22.42
CA LEU A 144 3.95 -19.72 23.69
C LEU A 144 5.23 -18.89 23.52
N PHE A 145 5.95 -19.04 22.41
CA PHE A 145 7.13 -18.22 22.11
C PHE A 145 6.77 -16.75 21.97
N LYS A 146 5.70 -16.42 21.23
CA LYS A 146 5.17 -15.05 21.11
C LYS A 146 4.69 -14.48 22.44
N MET A 147 4.07 -15.30 23.28
CA MET A 147 3.67 -14.92 24.64
C MET A 147 4.89 -14.60 25.52
N ARG A 148 5.95 -15.42 25.46
CA ARG A 148 7.22 -15.17 26.13
C ARG A 148 7.87 -13.87 25.67
N GLU A 149 7.89 -13.59 24.37
CA GLU A 149 8.43 -12.33 23.84
C GLU A 149 7.67 -11.12 24.37
N ASN A 150 6.33 -11.17 24.38
CA ASN A 150 5.52 -10.09 24.94
C ASN A 150 5.80 -9.87 26.43
N TYR A 151 5.98 -10.95 27.20
CA TYR A 151 6.38 -10.88 28.61
C TYR A 151 7.76 -10.22 28.77
N LEU A 152 8.76 -10.62 27.98
CA LEU A 152 10.10 -10.05 28.03
C LEU A 152 10.11 -8.57 27.67
N ILE A 153 9.35 -8.17 26.64
CA ILE A 153 9.19 -6.77 26.24
C ILE A 153 8.58 -5.93 27.37
N ALA A 154 7.58 -6.48 28.07
CA ALA A 154 6.94 -5.79 29.19
C ALA A 154 7.86 -5.71 30.42
N LYS A 155 8.65 -6.77 30.69
CA LYS A 155 9.54 -6.87 31.85
C LYS A 155 10.83 -6.05 31.70
N HIS A 156 11.41 -6.03 30.51
CA HIS A 156 12.69 -5.38 30.24
C HIS A 156 12.50 -4.28 29.18
N PRO A 157 12.35 -3.01 29.60
CA PRO A 157 12.16 -1.91 28.66
C PRO A 157 13.39 -1.77 27.77
N GLY A 158 13.16 -1.68 26.46
CA GLY A 158 14.24 -1.55 25.49
C GLY A 158 14.96 -2.85 25.11
N VAL A 159 14.48 -4.01 25.56
CA VAL A 159 15.00 -5.32 25.09
C VAL A 159 14.89 -5.42 23.56
N GLN A 160 15.96 -5.92 22.94
CA GLN A 160 16.10 -6.06 21.49
C GLN A 160 16.69 -7.42 21.12
N TYR A 161 16.88 -7.63 19.82
CA TYR A 161 17.74 -8.70 19.32
C TYR A 161 19.12 -8.60 20.01
N PRO A 162 19.68 -9.72 20.54
CA PRO A 162 19.41 -11.12 20.20
C PRO A 162 18.31 -11.84 21.00
N PHE A 163 17.70 -11.21 22.02
CA PHE A 163 16.80 -11.92 22.95
C PHE A 163 15.34 -11.99 22.49
N VAL A 164 14.91 -11.00 21.72
CA VAL A 164 13.55 -10.86 21.18
C VAL A 164 13.65 -10.35 19.75
N PHE A 165 12.77 -10.80 18.85
CA PHE A 165 12.76 -10.32 17.45
C PHE A 165 12.19 -8.89 17.36
N ARG A 166 12.98 -7.90 17.75
CA ARG A 166 12.64 -6.46 17.75
C ARG A 166 13.91 -5.63 17.51
N HIS A 167 13.79 -4.63 16.64
CA HIS A 167 14.85 -3.67 16.32
C HIS A 167 14.28 -2.26 16.33
N PHE A 168 15.01 -1.29 16.86
CA PHE A 168 14.69 0.14 16.73
C PHE A 168 15.95 0.98 16.88
N ASN A 169 16.01 2.11 16.16
CA ASN A 169 17.22 2.94 16.07
C ASN A 169 17.46 3.80 17.33
N LYS A 170 16.38 4.26 17.98
CA LYS A 170 16.47 5.17 19.14
C LYS A 170 16.76 4.38 20.42
N VAL A 171 18.02 4.08 20.66
CA VAL A 171 18.50 3.35 21.84
C VAL A 171 19.10 4.29 22.88
N GLN A 172 18.98 3.93 24.16
CA GLN A 172 19.68 4.61 25.25
C GLN A 172 21.05 3.97 25.40
N THR A 173 22.11 4.71 25.10
CA THR A 173 23.50 4.28 25.30
C THR A 173 24.13 5.09 26.42
N PRO A 174 25.12 4.52 27.14
CA PRO A 174 25.97 5.31 28.03
C PRO A 174 26.75 6.35 27.21
N ASP A 175 27.16 7.45 27.86
CA ASP A 175 27.94 8.52 27.22
C ASP A 175 29.28 8.01 26.66
N VAL A 176 29.87 7.01 27.31
CA VAL A 176 31.07 6.32 26.87
C VAL A 176 30.74 4.84 26.65
N LEU A 177 30.83 4.39 25.40
CA LEU A 177 30.64 2.99 25.02
C LEU A 177 32.01 2.32 24.86
N GLU A 178 32.37 1.47 25.83
CA GLU A 178 33.58 0.67 25.75
C GLU A 178 33.36 -0.57 24.88
N VAL A 179 34.34 -0.89 24.03
CA VAL A 179 34.30 -2.06 23.14
C VAL A 179 35.39 -3.04 23.57
N HIS A 180 34.96 -4.19 24.09
CA HIS A 180 35.84 -5.27 24.55
C HIS A 180 35.79 -6.45 23.58
N VAL A 181 36.90 -7.19 23.45
CA VAL A 181 36.95 -8.41 22.65
C VAL A 181 36.29 -9.55 23.43
N TYR A 182 35.42 -10.32 22.77
CA TYR A 182 34.81 -11.49 23.40
C TYR A 182 35.88 -12.51 23.84
N PRO A 183 35.69 -13.16 25.00
CA PRO A 183 36.62 -14.19 25.47
C PRO A 183 36.66 -15.35 24.48
N THR A 184 37.81 -16.04 24.39
CA THR A 184 37.92 -17.28 23.63
C THR A 184 36.86 -18.27 24.13
N PRO A 185 36.09 -18.92 23.24
CA PRO A 185 35.09 -19.92 23.62
C PRO A 185 35.71 -20.96 24.56
N GLN A 186 34.95 -21.36 25.58
CA GLN A 186 35.43 -22.36 26.53
C GLN A 186 35.78 -23.65 25.79
N ALA A 187 36.99 -24.16 26.03
CA ALA A 187 37.40 -25.43 25.48
C ALA A 187 36.51 -26.53 26.06
N HIS A 188 35.80 -27.24 25.18
CA HIS A 188 35.10 -28.46 25.55
C HIS A 188 36.08 -29.63 25.51
N THR A 189 35.87 -30.61 26.39
CA THR A 189 36.65 -31.85 26.38
C THR A 189 36.27 -32.66 25.15
N ASP A 190 37.16 -32.68 24.16
CA ASP A 190 37.06 -33.61 23.04
C ASP A 190 37.66 -34.96 23.43
N TRP A 191 37.17 -36.03 22.80
CA TRP A 191 37.64 -37.40 23.04
C TRP A 191 39.16 -37.59 22.86
N LYS A 192 39.82 -36.74 22.06
CA LYS A 192 41.28 -36.74 21.85
C LYS A 192 42.07 -36.10 22.99
N ASN A 193 41.40 -35.26 23.79
CA ASN A 193 41.98 -34.51 24.90
C ASN A 193 41.49 -35.03 26.26
N ALA A 194 40.77 -36.17 26.26
CA ALA A 194 40.35 -36.84 27.47
C ALA A 194 41.56 -37.55 28.11
N PRO A 195 41.77 -37.45 29.43
CA PRO A 195 42.81 -38.21 30.11
C PRO A 195 42.53 -39.71 29.94
N HIS A 196 43.42 -40.41 29.24
CA HIS A 196 43.39 -41.86 29.18
C HIS A 196 43.75 -42.41 30.56
N HIS A 197 42.75 -42.95 31.26
CA HIS A 197 42.93 -43.77 32.45
C HIS A 197 43.29 -45.20 32.06
#